data_AF-A0A937N758-F1
#
_entry.id   AF-A0A937N758-F1
#
_cell.length_a   1.000
_cell.length_b   1.000
_cell.length_c   1.000
_cell.angle_alpha   90.00
_cell.angle_beta   90.00
_cell.angle_gamma   90.00
#
_symmetry.space_group_name_H-M   'P 1'
#
loop_
_entity.id
_entity.type
_entity.pdbx_description
1 polymer ?
#
loop_
_entity_poly.entity_id
_entity_poly.type
_entity_poly.pdbx_seq_one_letter_code
_entity_poly.pdbx_strand_id
1 'polypeptide(L)'
;MDLDGDGLNDIISGSWFGEIFLFRGLGPGKFAPRQVIKDSMGKPVDPEGWSAVHAVDWDSDGDIDLLVGGGRGHVFLVRNNGSVRQYSFGEPEQLTAAGEVIEVPDHKAGPAAADWDGDGRLDLLVGAGNGSVLWYRNVGTSKGPELATAETLIPAPKEGGQRGVLAKICVVDWNGDGLLDIVLGDCGEEFEKKLSEEESQWREEARHQQADLLKSWATVFRDYRRVLQTPKPTDPGQRQQELETLRKRMRRLNDIRNKNFREEQALEPGVQCHGRVWVFLRNGPNSEPIGNFPESHSESQLSVPTPSAASKTVALPQLPSSSSAAR
;
A
#
# COMPACT_ATOMS: atom_id res chain seq x y z
N MET A 1 -5.82 -15.31 11.95
CA MET A 1 -4.77 -15.58 12.96
C MET A 1 -5.44 -15.51 14.32
N ASP A 2 -4.95 -16.22 15.34
CA ASP A 2 -5.48 -16.15 16.71
C ASP A 2 -4.53 -15.26 17.52
N LEU A 3 -4.91 -14.00 17.75
CA LEU A 3 -4.04 -13.00 18.37
C LEU A 3 -4.07 -13.07 19.90
N ASP A 4 -5.21 -13.44 20.50
CA ASP A 4 -5.38 -13.52 21.94
C ASP A 4 -5.37 -14.96 22.51
N GLY A 5 -5.05 -15.94 21.67
CA GLY A 5 -4.82 -17.33 22.05
C GLY A 5 -6.06 -18.05 22.57
N ASP A 6 -7.24 -17.58 22.17
CA ASP A 6 -8.52 -18.11 22.62
C ASP A 6 -9.01 -19.30 21.76
N GLY A 7 -8.27 -19.63 20.71
CA GLY A 7 -8.56 -20.70 19.76
C GLY A 7 -9.52 -20.29 18.65
N LEU A 8 -9.93 -19.03 18.57
CA LEU A 8 -10.75 -18.46 17.52
C LEU A 8 -9.90 -17.59 16.59
N ASN A 9 -10.18 -17.67 15.30
CA ASN A 9 -9.51 -16.80 14.35
C ASN A 9 -10.04 -15.36 14.44
N ASP A 10 -9.11 -14.43 14.62
CA ASP A 10 -9.28 -13.00 14.51
C ASP A 10 -8.97 -12.47 13.11
N ILE A 11 -9.38 -11.22 12.87
CA ILE A 11 -9.01 -10.43 11.69
C ILE A 11 -8.25 -9.19 12.14
N ILE A 12 -7.13 -8.93 11.47
CA ILE A 12 -6.40 -7.68 11.57
C ILE A 12 -6.45 -6.96 10.23
N SER A 13 -6.63 -5.65 10.29
CA SER A 13 -6.78 -4.82 9.11
C SER A 13 -6.02 -3.52 9.30
N GLY A 14 -5.09 -3.25 8.41
CA GLY A 14 -4.52 -1.92 8.27
C GLY A 14 -5.48 -1.00 7.52
N SER A 15 -5.33 0.30 7.71
CA SER A 15 -6.22 1.30 7.14
C SER A 15 -5.48 2.37 6.37
N TRP A 16 -6.21 3.07 5.51
CA TRP A 16 -5.68 4.21 4.77
C TRP A 16 -5.17 5.32 5.68
N PHE A 17 -5.87 5.59 6.78
CA PHE A 17 -5.46 6.60 7.76
C PHE A 17 -4.26 6.16 8.62
N GLY A 18 -3.91 4.88 8.61
CA GLY A 18 -2.73 4.33 9.27
C GLY A 18 -3.01 3.49 10.50
N GLU A 19 -4.20 3.64 11.09
CA GLU A 19 -4.63 2.81 12.23
C GLU A 19 -4.70 1.33 11.83
N ILE A 20 -4.41 0.49 12.81
CA ILE A 20 -4.58 -0.96 12.73
C ILE A 20 -5.82 -1.35 13.54
N PHE A 21 -6.72 -2.10 12.92
CA PHE A 21 -7.94 -2.59 13.55
C PHE A 21 -7.88 -4.08 13.81
N LEU A 22 -8.32 -4.49 15.00
CA LEU A 22 -8.58 -5.86 15.40
C LEU A 22 -10.09 -6.11 15.43
N PHE A 23 -10.50 -7.24 14.86
CA PHE A 23 -11.84 -7.80 14.98
C PHE A 23 -11.70 -9.19 15.59
N ARG A 24 -12.02 -9.29 16.89
CA ARG A 24 -11.87 -10.55 17.61
C ARG A 24 -12.87 -11.60 17.14
N GLY A 25 -12.43 -12.83 16.99
CA GLY A 25 -13.26 -13.98 16.68
C GLY A 25 -14.28 -14.23 17.78
N LEU A 26 -15.53 -14.49 17.40
CA LEU A 26 -16.61 -14.89 18.32
C LEU A 26 -17.22 -16.24 17.90
N GLY A 27 -16.48 -17.00 17.09
CA GLY A 27 -16.93 -18.23 16.43
C GLY A 27 -17.15 -18.06 14.92
N PRO A 28 -17.65 -19.10 14.23
CA PRO A 28 -17.70 -19.15 12.78
C PRO A 28 -18.42 -17.94 12.16
N GLY A 29 -17.67 -17.13 11.41
CA GLY A 29 -18.17 -15.96 10.68
C GLY A 29 -18.67 -14.81 11.56
N LYS A 30 -18.41 -14.83 12.88
CA LYS A 30 -18.83 -13.79 13.83
C LYS A 30 -17.61 -13.10 14.41
N PHE A 31 -17.66 -11.78 14.43
CA PHE A 31 -16.57 -10.95 14.94
C PHE A 31 -17.08 -9.87 15.88
N ALA A 32 -16.28 -9.52 16.86
CA ALA A 32 -16.51 -8.36 17.71
C ALA A 32 -16.40 -7.06 16.89
N PRO A 33 -16.99 -5.94 17.38
CA PRO A 33 -16.77 -4.63 16.77
C PRO A 33 -15.28 -4.28 16.68
N ARG A 34 -14.92 -3.49 15.67
CA ARG A 34 -13.53 -3.06 15.45
C ARG A 34 -12.93 -2.42 16.71
N GLN A 35 -11.70 -2.78 17.01
CA GLN A 35 -10.89 -2.16 18.06
C GLN A 35 -9.61 -1.61 17.44
N VAL A 36 -9.18 -0.43 17.86
CA VAL A 36 -7.89 0.14 17.42
C VAL A 36 -6.79 -0.52 18.25
N ILE A 37 -5.80 -1.10 17.58
CA ILE A 37 -4.58 -1.57 18.22
C ILE A 37 -3.77 -0.36 18.68
N LYS A 38 -3.31 -0.43 19.93
CA LYS A 38 -2.55 0.61 20.61
C LYS A 38 -1.23 0.05 21.09
N ASP A 39 -0.23 0.92 21.16
CA ASP A 39 1.03 0.63 21.82
C ASP A 39 0.86 0.59 23.36
N SER A 40 1.93 0.23 24.06
CA SER A 40 2.03 0.14 25.51
C SER A 40 1.77 1.47 26.23
N MET A 41 1.86 2.60 25.50
CA MET A 41 1.55 3.94 26.00
C MET A 41 0.08 4.34 25.74
N GLY A 42 -0.71 3.45 25.13
CA GLY A 42 -2.12 3.64 24.83
C GLY A 42 -2.39 4.50 23.58
N LYS A 43 -1.37 4.78 22.77
CA LYS A 43 -1.50 5.51 21.51
C LYS A 43 -1.80 4.55 20.36
N PRO A 44 -2.66 4.91 19.39
CA PRO A 44 -2.87 4.09 18.20
C PRO A 44 -1.56 3.78 17.48
N VAL A 45 -1.39 2.51 17.09
CA VAL A 45 -0.30 2.10 16.22
C VAL A 45 -0.59 2.61 14.82
N ASP A 46 0.18 3.62 14.41
CA ASP A 46 0.17 4.23 13.09
C ASP A 46 1.58 4.78 12.80
N PRO A 47 2.44 4.01 12.12
CA PRO A 47 3.78 4.47 11.83
C PRO A 47 3.78 5.56 10.74
N GLU A 48 3.01 5.41 9.66
CA GLU A 48 3.10 6.30 8.49
C GLU A 48 1.82 6.49 7.64
N GLY A 49 0.64 6.05 8.07
CA GLY A 49 -0.53 5.97 7.19
C GLY A 49 -0.43 4.82 6.17
N TRP A 50 -1.53 4.54 5.46
CA TRP A 50 -1.61 3.48 4.44
C TRP A 50 -1.10 2.12 4.94
N SER A 51 -1.50 1.73 6.14
CA SER A 51 -0.96 0.55 6.80
C SER A 51 -1.35 -0.72 6.07
N ALA A 52 -0.34 -1.50 5.67
CA ALA A 52 -0.49 -2.89 5.28
C ALA A 52 0.11 -3.75 6.39
N VAL A 53 -0.69 -4.59 7.02
CA VAL A 53 -0.30 -5.35 8.22
C VAL A 53 -0.18 -6.84 7.91
N HIS A 54 0.84 -7.46 8.46
CA HIS A 54 1.05 -8.90 8.47
C HIS A 54 1.35 -9.34 9.90
N ALA A 55 0.50 -10.21 10.44
CA ALA A 55 0.62 -10.72 11.80
C ALA A 55 1.36 -12.06 11.78
N VAL A 56 2.46 -12.15 12.53
CA VAL A 56 3.36 -13.30 12.52
C VAL A 56 4.18 -13.33 13.82
N ASP A 57 4.55 -14.52 14.29
CA ASP A 57 5.57 -14.69 15.34
C ASP A 57 6.96 -14.44 14.73
N TRP A 58 7.42 -13.18 14.76
CA TRP A 58 8.60 -12.74 14.01
C TRP A 58 9.90 -13.19 14.68
N ASP A 59 9.92 -13.24 16.01
CA ASP A 59 11.09 -13.65 16.80
C ASP A 59 10.95 -15.03 17.45
N SER A 60 9.99 -15.84 16.99
CA SER A 60 9.82 -17.24 17.41
C SER A 60 9.73 -17.40 18.93
N ASP A 61 9.11 -16.44 19.61
CA ASP A 61 8.88 -16.46 21.06
C ASP A 61 7.51 -17.07 21.43
N GLY A 62 6.69 -17.33 20.43
CA GLY A 62 5.40 -18.00 20.52
C GLY A 62 4.21 -17.06 20.56
N ASP A 63 4.43 -15.74 20.57
CA ASP A 63 3.38 -14.75 20.45
C ASP A 63 3.40 -14.00 19.10
N ILE A 64 2.32 -13.28 18.79
CA ILE A 64 2.12 -12.71 17.46
C ILE A 64 2.53 -11.24 17.45
N ASP A 65 3.58 -10.95 16.69
CA ASP A 65 4.01 -9.60 16.33
C ASP A 65 3.27 -9.06 15.11
N LEU A 66 3.44 -7.76 14.84
CA LEU A 66 2.94 -7.12 13.63
C LEU A 66 4.09 -6.55 12.78
N LEU A 67 4.16 -6.99 11.53
CA LEU A 67 4.88 -6.28 10.48
C LEU A 67 3.93 -5.30 9.81
N VAL A 68 4.32 -4.03 9.75
CA VAL A 68 3.48 -2.94 9.24
C VAL A 68 4.22 -2.21 8.14
N GLY A 69 3.73 -2.32 6.91
CA GLY A 69 4.17 -1.50 5.79
C GLY A 69 3.54 -0.11 5.85
N GLY A 70 4.37 0.92 5.69
CA GLY A 70 3.99 2.32 5.76
C GLY A 70 3.79 2.95 4.37
N GLY A 71 3.00 4.02 4.36
CA GLY A 71 2.71 4.80 3.15
C GLY A 71 3.90 5.49 2.51
N ARG A 72 5.06 5.61 3.19
CA ARG A 72 6.31 6.11 2.57
C ARG A 72 7.20 5.00 2.01
N GLY A 73 6.81 3.73 2.19
CA GLY A 73 7.57 2.58 1.69
C GLY A 73 8.43 1.88 2.74
N HIS A 74 8.41 2.34 4.00
CA HIS A 74 9.14 1.67 5.07
C HIS A 74 8.37 0.47 5.62
N VAL A 75 9.08 -0.46 6.26
CA VAL A 75 8.51 -1.57 7.01
C VAL A 75 8.85 -1.39 8.49
N PHE A 76 7.86 -1.59 9.34
CA PHE A 76 7.97 -1.49 10.80
C PHE A 76 7.67 -2.82 11.45
N LEU A 77 8.42 -3.15 12.49
CA LEU A 77 8.09 -4.19 13.44
C LEU A 77 7.41 -3.54 14.65
N VAL A 78 6.26 -4.06 15.02
CA VAL A 78 5.56 -3.72 16.27
C VAL A 78 5.58 -4.98 17.11
N ARG A 79 6.60 -5.10 17.96
CA ARG A 79 6.76 -6.29 18.81
C ARG A 79 5.65 -6.40 19.83
N ASN A 80 5.15 -7.59 20.04
CA ASN A 80 4.31 -7.89 21.17
C ASN A 80 5.22 -8.23 22.38
N ASN A 81 5.33 -7.30 23.32
CA ASN A 81 6.13 -7.53 24.54
C ASN A 81 5.31 -8.19 25.66
N GLY A 82 4.15 -8.74 25.31
CA GLY A 82 3.18 -9.28 26.23
C GLY A 82 3.26 -10.81 26.32
N SER A 83 2.15 -11.45 26.00
CA SER A 83 2.05 -12.88 25.83
C SER A 83 0.94 -13.20 24.84
N VAL A 84 0.86 -14.45 24.41
CA VAL A 84 -0.22 -14.97 23.54
C VAL A 84 -1.62 -14.60 24.04
N ARG A 85 -1.86 -14.60 25.37
CA ARG A 85 -3.21 -14.32 25.92
C ARG A 85 -3.48 -12.86 26.28
N GLN A 86 -2.42 -12.06 26.31
CA GLN A 86 -2.49 -10.67 26.70
C GLN A 86 -1.39 -9.93 25.97
N TYR A 87 -1.67 -9.57 24.72
CA TYR A 87 -0.74 -8.82 23.90
C TYR A 87 -0.46 -7.43 24.50
N SER A 88 0.76 -6.95 24.33
CA SER A 88 1.20 -5.62 24.73
C SER A 88 2.19 -5.09 23.70
N PHE A 89 1.66 -4.49 22.63
CA PHE A 89 2.46 -3.98 21.53
C PHE A 89 3.38 -2.83 21.96
N GLY A 90 4.65 -2.91 21.55
CA GLY A 90 5.62 -1.84 21.70
C GLY A 90 5.40 -0.67 20.73
N GLU A 91 6.31 0.29 20.77
CA GLU A 91 6.34 1.33 19.73
C GLU A 91 6.79 0.72 18.39
N PRO A 92 6.32 1.23 17.24
CA PRO A 92 6.78 0.76 15.93
C PRO A 92 8.27 1.06 15.70
N GLU A 93 9.04 0.01 15.41
CA GLU A 93 10.46 0.10 15.09
C GLU A 93 10.68 -0.10 13.58
N GLN A 94 11.45 0.77 12.93
CA GLN A 94 11.79 0.57 11.52
C GLN A 94 12.71 -0.65 11.37
N LEU A 95 12.34 -1.56 10.47
CA LEU A 95 13.22 -2.66 10.10
C LEU A 95 14.35 -2.17 9.21
N THR A 96 15.52 -2.78 9.41
CA THR A 96 16.72 -2.54 8.63
C THR A 96 17.15 -3.80 7.91
N ALA A 97 17.83 -3.62 6.78
CA ALA A 97 18.45 -4.65 5.99
C ALA A 97 19.90 -4.23 5.70
N ALA A 98 20.85 -5.09 6.04
CA ALA A 98 22.29 -4.81 5.95
C ALA A 98 22.70 -3.47 6.62
N GLY A 99 22.02 -3.10 7.71
CA GLY A 99 22.27 -1.86 8.46
C GLY A 99 21.54 -0.61 7.97
N GLU A 100 20.84 -0.68 6.84
CA GLU A 100 20.09 0.44 6.26
C GLU A 100 18.58 0.27 6.47
N VAL A 101 17.84 1.37 6.62
CA VAL A 101 16.37 1.32 6.75
C VAL A 101 15.76 0.75 5.46
N ILE A 102 14.82 -0.18 5.62
CA ILE A 102 14.08 -0.71 4.48
C ILE A 102 13.15 0.37 3.94
N GLU A 103 13.33 0.73 2.66
CA GLU A 103 12.43 1.60 1.91
C GLU A 103 12.19 0.98 0.53
N VAL A 104 10.95 0.61 0.23
CA VAL A 104 10.61 0.02 -1.08
C VAL A 104 10.40 1.10 -2.15
N PRO A 105 10.67 0.78 -3.43
CA PRO A 105 10.43 1.70 -4.53
C PRO A 105 8.98 2.17 -4.63
N ASP A 106 8.79 3.46 -4.89
CA ASP A 106 7.48 4.10 -5.11
C ASP A 106 6.47 3.92 -3.96
N HIS A 107 7.01 3.76 -2.74
CA HIS A 107 6.27 3.78 -1.48
C HIS A 107 5.34 2.57 -1.23
N LYS A 108 4.46 2.66 -0.22
CA LYS A 108 3.36 1.70 0.07
C LYS A 108 3.80 0.24 0.21
N ALA A 109 4.72 -0.02 1.14
CA ALA A 109 5.19 -1.35 1.45
C ALA A 109 4.03 -2.28 1.85
N GLY A 110 4.04 -3.52 1.34
CA GLY A 110 3.16 -4.60 1.77
C GLY A 110 4.00 -5.79 2.24
N PRO A 111 4.32 -5.88 3.54
CA PRO A 111 5.16 -6.95 4.07
C PRO A 111 4.40 -8.28 4.11
N ALA A 112 5.15 -9.37 3.95
CA ALA A 112 4.77 -10.73 4.26
C ALA A 112 6.01 -11.45 4.83
N ALA A 113 5.81 -12.31 5.83
CA ALA A 113 6.87 -13.14 6.37
C ALA A 113 6.65 -14.60 5.97
N ALA A 114 7.71 -15.25 5.52
CA ALA A 114 7.68 -16.66 5.14
C ALA A 114 9.10 -17.24 5.13
N ASP A 115 9.24 -18.54 5.39
CA ASP A 115 10.49 -19.28 5.17
C ASP A 115 10.68 -19.50 3.66
N TRP A 116 11.09 -18.46 2.95
CA TRP A 116 11.12 -18.47 1.49
C TRP A 116 12.25 -19.33 0.95
N ASP A 117 13.41 -19.40 1.59
CA ASP A 117 14.49 -20.30 1.14
C ASP A 117 14.43 -21.72 1.71
N GLY A 118 13.51 -21.99 2.65
CA GLY A 118 13.28 -23.31 3.24
C GLY A 118 14.32 -23.70 4.29
N ASP A 119 14.97 -22.71 4.91
CA ASP A 119 16.02 -22.92 5.90
C ASP A 119 15.53 -22.85 7.36
N GLY A 120 14.21 -22.74 7.54
CA GLY A 120 13.56 -22.73 8.85
C GLY A 120 13.57 -21.36 9.53
N ARG A 121 13.96 -20.29 8.83
CA ARG A 121 13.91 -18.92 9.34
C ARG A 121 12.94 -18.10 8.51
N LEU A 122 12.14 -17.28 9.18
CA LEU A 122 11.26 -16.35 8.46
C LEU A 122 12.10 -15.28 7.76
N ASP A 123 11.92 -15.17 6.45
CA ASP A 123 12.37 -14.09 5.61
C ASP A 123 11.29 -13.00 5.52
N LEU A 124 11.69 -11.81 5.06
CA LEU A 124 10.76 -10.73 4.75
C LEU A 124 10.61 -10.58 3.22
N LEU A 125 9.38 -10.67 2.73
CA LEU A 125 9.01 -10.31 1.37
C LEU A 125 8.18 -9.03 1.41
N VAL A 126 8.42 -8.11 0.47
CA VAL A 126 7.72 -6.82 0.46
C VAL A 126 7.24 -6.48 -0.93
N GLY A 127 5.91 -6.40 -1.10
CA GLY A 127 5.30 -5.79 -2.27
C GLY A 127 5.47 -4.26 -2.25
N ALA A 128 5.90 -3.70 -3.37
CA ALA A 128 6.22 -2.29 -3.50
C ALA A 128 5.16 -1.50 -4.29
N GLY A 129 5.17 -0.18 -4.12
CA GLY A 129 4.26 0.73 -4.79
C GLY A 129 4.38 0.70 -6.31
N ASN A 130 5.58 0.49 -6.84
CA ASN A 130 5.80 0.35 -8.28
C ASN A 130 5.37 -1.01 -8.84
N GLY A 131 4.88 -1.94 -8.01
CA GLY A 131 4.47 -3.29 -8.42
C GLY A 131 5.57 -4.35 -8.38
N SER A 132 6.79 -4.04 -7.94
CA SER A 132 7.83 -5.06 -7.70
C SER A 132 7.62 -5.81 -6.38
N VAL A 133 8.24 -6.98 -6.25
CA VAL A 133 8.36 -7.74 -5.00
C VAL A 133 9.83 -7.93 -4.67
N LEU A 134 10.20 -7.49 -3.47
CA LEU A 134 11.54 -7.61 -2.92
C LEU A 134 11.58 -8.72 -1.87
N TRP A 135 12.69 -9.43 -1.80
CA TRP A 135 12.98 -10.43 -0.78
C TRP A 135 14.21 -9.99 0.01
N TYR A 136 14.06 -10.02 1.33
CA TYR A 136 15.11 -9.76 2.30
C TYR A 136 15.31 -11.05 3.08
N ARG A 137 16.39 -11.76 2.74
CA ARG A 137 16.74 -13.01 3.40
C ARG A 137 17.14 -12.76 4.85
N ASN A 138 16.64 -13.55 5.78
CA ASN A 138 17.06 -13.57 7.15
C ASN A 138 18.35 -14.39 7.29
N VAL A 139 19.48 -13.71 7.45
CA VAL A 139 20.80 -14.31 7.68
C VAL A 139 21.16 -14.45 9.17
N GLY A 140 20.26 -14.04 10.06
CA GLY A 140 20.38 -14.17 11.51
C GLY A 140 19.83 -15.49 12.01
N THR A 141 19.03 -15.43 13.07
CA THR A 141 18.37 -16.61 13.67
C THR A 141 16.86 -16.42 13.71
N SER A 142 16.08 -17.48 13.95
CA SER A 142 14.63 -17.36 14.10
C SER A 142 14.23 -16.46 15.28
N LYS A 143 15.09 -16.36 16.32
CA LYS A 143 14.88 -15.49 17.49
C LYS A 143 15.49 -14.10 17.41
N GLY A 144 16.26 -13.86 16.37
CA GLY A 144 16.90 -12.59 16.11
C GLY A 144 17.09 -12.46 14.62
N PRO A 145 16.02 -12.12 13.88
CA PRO A 145 16.11 -11.94 12.44
C PRO A 145 17.08 -10.81 12.09
N GLU A 146 18.02 -11.09 11.19
CA GLU A 146 18.93 -10.11 10.61
C GLU A 146 18.77 -10.16 9.10
N LEU A 147 18.28 -9.07 8.50
CA LEU A 147 17.93 -9.06 7.08
C LEU A 147 19.13 -8.66 6.22
N ALA A 148 19.40 -9.43 5.17
CA ALA A 148 20.36 -9.10 4.13
C ALA A 148 19.81 -8.07 3.14
N THR A 149 20.67 -7.55 2.27
CA THR A 149 20.28 -6.64 1.18
C THR A 149 19.17 -7.24 0.31
N ALA A 150 18.26 -6.39 -0.14
CA ALA A 150 17.13 -6.79 -0.96
C ALA A 150 17.55 -7.48 -2.28
N GLU A 151 16.91 -8.60 -2.58
CA GLU A 151 16.86 -9.21 -3.91
C GLU A 151 15.49 -8.94 -4.56
N THR A 152 15.46 -8.67 -5.86
CA THR A 152 14.20 -8.49 -6.59
C THR A 152 13.70 -9.84 -7.08
N LEU A 153 12.66 -10.38 -6.44
CA LEU A 153 12.01 -11.62 -6.89
C LEU A 153 11.13 -11.37 -8.12
N ILE A 154 10.37 -10.29 -8.07
CA ILE A 154 9.46 -9.90 -9.14
C ILE A 154 9.80 -8.45 -9.51
N PRO A 155 10.32 -8.16 -10.72
CA PRO A 155 10.65 -6.80 -11.12
C PRO A 155 9.38 -5.96 -11.25
N ALA A 156 9.50 -4.63 -11.30
CA ALA A 156 8.37 -3.75 -11.63
C ALA A 156 7.80 -4.10 -13.04
N PRO A 157 6.49 -3.91 -13.28
CA PRO A 157 5.94 -4.05 -14.62
C PRO A 157 6.63 -3.10 -15.60
N LYS A 158 6.79 -3.55 -16.84
CA LYS A 158 7.27 -2.69 -17.93
C LYS A 158 6.14 -1.79 -18.40
N GLU A 159 6.48 -0.66 -18.99
CA GLU A 159 5.50 0.21 -19.64
C GLU A 159 4.71 -0.56 -20.71
N GLY A 160 3.38 -0.41 -20.69
CA GLY A 160 2.46 -1.18 -21.55
C GLY A 160 2.32 -2.66 -21.19
N GLY A 161 2.92 -3.12 -20.09
CA GLY A 161 2.74 -4.47 -19.56
C GLY A 161 1.37 -4.66 -18.90
N GLN A 162 0.92 -5.91 -18.82
CA GLN A 162 -0.41 -6.24 -18.27
C GLN A 162 -0.52 -6.13 -16.74
N ARG A 163 0.60 -6.22 -16.02
CA ARG A 163 0.64 -6.15 -14.56
C ARG A 163 0.67 -4.70 -14.09
N GLY A 164 -0.16 -4.40 -13.10
CA GLY A 164 -0.27 -3.11 -12.45
C GLY A 164 0.76 -2.86 -11.36
N VAL A 165 0.49 -1.81 -10.61
CA VAL A 165 1.29 -1.27 -9.51
C VAL A 165 0.69 -1.66 -8.15
N LEU A 166 1.22 -1.12 -7.04
CA LEU A 166 0.78 -1.38 -5.66
C LEU A 166 0.71 -2.87 -5.29
N ALA A 167 1.81 -3.60 -5.48
CA ALA A 167 1.86 -5.03 -5.21
C ALA A 167 1.48 -5.33 -3.74
N LYS A 168 0.59 -6.31 -3.57
CA LYS A 168 0.26 -6.95 -2.29
C LYS A 168 0.37 -8.45 -2.49
N ILE A 169 1.10 -9.12 -1.61
CA ILE A 169 1.49 -10.52 -1.81
C ILE A 169 0.90 -11.40 -0.72
N CYS A 170 0.62 -12.64 -1.09
CA CYS A 170 0.40 -13.76 -0.20
C CYS A 170 1.38 -14.87 -0.61
N VAL A 171 2.13 -15.38 0.36
CA VAL A 171 3.14 -16.42 0.14
C VAL A 171 2.57 -17.73 0.65
N VAL A 172 2.42 -18.71 -0.24
CA VAL A 172 1.74 -19.98 0.05
C VAL A 172 2.17 -21.02 -0.97
N ASP A 173 2.24 -22.30 -0.58
CA ASP A 173 2.31 -23.40 -1.53
C ASP A 173 0.96 -23.51 -2.27
N TRP A 174 0.87 -22.92 -3.46
CA TRP A 174 -0.39 -22.77 -4.19
C TRP A 174 -0.72 -24.03 -4.97
N ASN A 175 0.30 -24.70 -5.52
CA ASN A 175 0.14 -25.88 -6.36
C ASN A 175 0.31 -27.22 -5.61
N GLY A 176 0.71 -27.19 -4.34
CA GLY A 176 0.93 -28.37 -3.49
C GLY A 176 2.24 -29.09 -3.76
N ASP A 177 3.24 -28.42 -4.33
CA ASP A 177 4.55 -29.03 -4.66
C ASP A 177 5.57 -28.96 -3.52
N GLY A 178 5.20 -28.35 -2.40
CA GLY A 178 6.05 -28.18 -1.21
C GLY A 178 6.99 -26.98 -1.28
N LEU A 179 6.98 -26.20 -2.36
CA LEU A 179 7.64 -24.91 -2.45
C LEU A 179 6.61 -23.79 -2.27
N LEU A 180 7.04 -22.71 -1.61
CA LEU A 180 6.20 -21.53 -1.50
C LEU A 180 6.16 -20.77 -2.84
N ASP A 181 4.94 -20.40 -3.24
CA ASP A 181 4.61 -19.57 -4.40
C ASP A 181 4.19 -18.17 -3.95
N ILE A 182 4.07 -17.24 -4.91
CA ILE A 182 3.56 -15.88 -4.65
C ILE A 182 2.25 -15.66 -5.39
N VAL A 183 1.19 -15.42 -4.62
CA VAL A 183 -0.06 -14.84 -5.12
C VAL A 183 0.02 -13.33 -4.96
N LEU A 184 0.02 -12.62 -6.08
CA LEU A 184 0.21 -11.16 -6.13
C LEU A 184 -1.08 -10.50 -6.61
N GLY A 185 -1.66 -9.64 -5.76
CA GLY A 185 -2.66 -8.66 -6.16
C GLY A 185 -1.98 -7.37 -6.63
N ASP A 186 -2.45 -6.82 -7.75
CA ASP A 186 -2.03 -5.51 -8.25
C ASP A 186 -3.22 -4.54 -8.32
N CYS A 187 -2.90 -3.28 -8.64
CA CYS A 187 -3.87 -2.38 -9.24
C CYS A 187 -3.32 -1.85 -10.57
N GLY A 188 -4.03 -2.10 -11.66
CA GLY A 188 -3.71 -1.59 -12.99
C GLY A 188 -4.69 -0.51 -13.42
N GLU A 189 -4.22 0.36 -14.31
CA GLU A 189 -5.06 1.21 -15.14
C GLU A 189 -5.02 0.60 -16.54
N GLU A 190 -6.14 0.07 -17.03
CA GLU A 190 -6.27 -0.26 -18.45
C GLU A 190 -6.87 0.93 -19.18
N PHE A 191 -6.10 1.51 -20.11
CA PHE A 191 -6.56 2.61 -20.95
C PHE A 191 -7.32 2.04 -22.16
N GLU A 192 -8.61 2.36 -22.32
CA GLU A 192 -9.34 1.98 -23.54
C GLU A 192 -8.84 2.73 -24.79
N LYS A 193 -8.14 3.88 -24.64
CA LYS A 193 -7.50 4.63 -25.73
C LYS A 193 -6.00 4.70 -25.54
N LYS A 194 -5.31 4.36 -26.63
CA LYS A 194 -3.90 4.66 -26.82
C LYS A 194 -3.70 6.18 -26.88
N LEU A 195 -3.01 6.76 -25.90
CA LEU A 195 -2.64 8.17 -25.90
C LEU A 195 -1.74 8.50 -27.10
N SER A 196 -1.85 9.72 -27.61
CA SER A 196 -0.88 10.30 -28.54
C SER A 196 0.47 10.53 -27.85
N GLU A 197 1.55 10.71 -28.62
CA GLU A 197 2.88 11.03 -28.08
C GLU A 197 2.86 12.31 -27.24
N GLU A 198 2.13 13.34 -27.67
CA GLU A 198 1.99 14.61 -26.92
C GLU A 198 1.25 14.41 -25.59
N GLU A 199 0.14 13.67 -25.59
CA GLU A 199 -0.60 13.32 -24.36
C GLU A 199 0.26 12.47 -23.41
N SER A 200 1.10 11.58 -23.95
CA SER A 200 1.99 10.72 -23.16
C SER A 200 3.12 11.52 -22.51
N GLN A 201 3.78 12.40 -23.29
CA GLN A 201 4.83 13.29 -22.78
C GLN A 201 4.29 14.25 -21.73
N TRP A 202 3.13 14.85 -21.97
CA TRP A 202 2.47 15.72 -20.99
C TRP A 202 2.17 14.97 -19.69
N ARG A 203 1.70 13.73 -19.78
CA ARG A 203 1.40 12.91 -18.60
C ARG A 203 2.65 12.59 -17.79
N GLU A 204 3.72 12.20 -18.46
CA GLU A 204 5.01 11.91 -17.82
C GLU A 204 5.56 13.16 -17.11
N GLU A 205 5.52 14.32 -17.79
CA GLU A 205 5.87 15.61 -17.20
C GLU A 205 4.97 15.97 -16.00
N ALA A 206 3.66 15.73 -16.10
CA ALA A 206 2.72 15.97 -15.02
C ALA A 206 3.02 15.09 -13.80
N ARG A 207 3.40 13.82 -13.98
CA ARG A 207 3.81 12.91 -12.91
C ARG A 207 5.14 13.32 -12.28
N HIS A 208 6.13 13.73 -13.08
CA HIS A 208 7.36 14.31 -12.57
C HIS A 208 7.10 15.58 -11.75
N GLN A 209 6.24 16.47 -12.25
CA GLN A 209 5.80 17.65 -11.51
C GLN A 209 5.09 17.27 -10.22
N GLN A 210 4.24 16.23 -10.20
CA GLN A 210 3.60 15.75 -8.98
C GLN A 210 4.63 15.28 -7.94
N ALA A 211 5.66 14.54 -8.36
CA ALA A 211 6.75 14.11 -7.47
C ALA A 211 7.52 15.31 -6.88
N ASP A 212 7.80 16.33 -7.68
CA ASP A 212 8.48 17.55 -7.22
C ASP A 212 7.57 18.43 -6.33
N LEU A 213 6.27 18.46 -6.61
CA LEU A 213 5.26 19.09 -5.76
C LEU A 213 5.19 18.40 -4.39
N LEU A 214 5.29 17.07 -4.34
CA LEU A 214 5.35 16.29 -3.10
C LEU A 214 6.60 16.64 -2.27
N LYS A 215 7.78 16.68 -2.90
CA LYS A 215 9.03 17.12 -2.23
C LYS A 215 8.95 18.56 -1.71
N SER A 216 8.40 19.45 -2.54
CA SER A 216 8.19 20.86 -2.18
C SER A 216 7.21 21.00 -1.02
N TRP A 217 6.11 20.24 -1.05
CA TRP A 217 5.11 20.23 0.00
C TRP A 217 5.70 19.73 1.32
N ALA A 218 6.45 18.63 1.30
CA ALA A 218 7.12 18.08 2.48
C ALA A 218 8.10 19.10 3.10
N THR A 219 8.80 19.86 2.27
CA THR A 219 9.69 20.94 2.72
C THR A 219 8.93 22.06 3.41
N VAL A 220 7.86 22.56 2.79
CA VAL A 220 7.02 23.63 3.38
C VAL A 220 6.35 23.16 4.67
N PHE A 221 5.92 21.90 4.72
CA PHE A 221 5.32 21.31 5.92
C PHE A 221 6.33 21.15 7.05
N ARG A 222 7.60 20.81 6.74
CA ARG A 222 8.70 20.79 7.70
C ARG A 222 8.95 22.18 8.31
N ASP A 223 9.00 23.21 7.48
CA ASP A 223 9.15 24.60 7.95
C ASP A 223 7.96 25.03 8.80
N TYR A 224 6.73 24.66 8.40
CA TYR A 224 5.52 24.91 9.18
C TYR A 224 5.58 24.26 10.56
N ARG A 225 6.03 23.00 10.66
CA ARG A 225 6.26 22.33 11.95
C ARG A 225 7.33 23.02 12.77
N ARG A 226 8.44 23.46 12.17
CA ARG A 226 9.51 24.18 12.86
C ARG A 226 9.00 25.48 13.50
N VAL A 227 8.20 26.27 12.78
CA VAL A 227 7.60 27.51 13.30
C VAL A 227 6.64 27.22 14.47
N LEU A 228 5.90 26.12 14.43
CA LEU A 228 5.04 25.72 15.54
C LEU A 228 5.81 25.27 16.79
N GLN A 229 6.98 24.63 16.61
CA GLN A 229 7.82 24.10 17.69
C GLN A 229 8.74 25.14 18.32
N THR A 230 8.98 26.29 17.68
CA THR A 230 9.77 27.36 18.29
C THR A 230 9.02 27.99 19.48
N PRO A 231 9.71 28.33 20.59
CA PRO A 231 9.12 29.01 21.74
C PRO A 231 8.37 30.27 21.31
N LYS A 232 7.19 30.56 21.89
CA LYS A 232 6.35 31.71 21.49
C LYS A 232 7.21 32.99 21.43
N PRO A 233 7.27 33.69 20.27
CA PRO A 233 8.12 34.85 20.13
C PRO A 233 7.48 36.00 20.91
N THR A 234 8.28 37.02 21.21
CA THR A 234 7.82 38.24 21.88
C THR A 234 6.80 39.02 21.03
N ASP A 235 6.79 38.81 19.71
CA ASP A 235 5.80 39.34 18.76
C ASP A 235 4.92 38.22 18.18
N PRO A 236 3.69 38.03 18.71
CA PRO A 236 2.73 37.05 18.21
C PRO A 236 2.31 37.28 16.74
N GLY A 237 2.37 38.53 16.25
CA GLY A 237 1.92 38.91 14.92
C GLY A 237 2.82 38.34 13.82
N GLN A 238 4.14 38.39 14.02
CA GLN A 238 5.12 37.85 13.07
C GLN A 238 4.97 36.34 12.86
N ARG A 239 4.82 35.58 13.94
CA ARG A 239 4.58 34.13 13.85
C ARG A 239 3.30 33.83 13.09
N GLN A 240 2.23 34.58 13.35
CA GLN A 240 0.96 34.34 12.70
C GLN A 240 1.03 34.63 11.19
N GLN A 241 1.76 35.68 10.80
CA GLN A 241 2.01 36.02 9.40
C GLN A 241 2.87 34.97 8.68
N GLU A 242 3.90 34.43 9.34
CA GLU A 242 4.75 33.36 8.81
C GLU A 242 3.95 32.06 8.61
N LEU A 243 3.17 31.65 9.61
CA LEU A 243 2.29 30.48 9.51
C LEU A 243 1.24 30.64 8.40
N GLU A 244 0.67 31.84 8.23
CA GLU A 244 -0.28 32.11 7.16
C GLU A 244 0.38 32.01 5.78
N THR A 245 1.62 32.49 5.65
CA THR A 245 2.42 32.39 4.42
C THR A 245 2.68 30.93 4.05
N LEU A 246 3.10 30.11 5.02
CA LEU A 246 3.33 28.68 4.81
C LEU A 246 2.02 27.94 4.46
N ARG A 247 0.90 28.27 5.11
CA ARG A 247 -0.43 27.73 4.76
C ARG A 247 -0.88 28.10 3.36
N LYS A 248 -0.64 29.34 2.91
CA LYS A 248 -0.92 29.77 1.52
C LYS A 248 -0.07 28.97 0.52
N ARG A 249 1.21 28.75 0.82
CA ARG A 249 2.11 27.96 -0.03
C ARG A 249 1.68 26.49 -0.10
N MET A 250 1.32 25.87 1.03
CA MET A 250 0.76 24.51 1.05
C MET A 250 -0.54 24.39 0.24
N ARG A 251 -1.46 25.35 0.38
CA ARG A 251 -2.70 25.38 -0.42
C ARG A 251 -2.40 25.45 -1.91
N ARG A 252 -1.52 26.36 -2.34
CA ARG A 252 -1.11 26.48 -3.74
C ARG A 252 -0.53 25.18 -4.31
N LEU A 253 0.34 24.51 -3.55
CA LEU A 253 0.91 23.23 -3.97
C LEU A 253 -0.17 22.15 -4.11
N ASN A 254 -1.11 22.09 -3.16
CA ASN A 254 -2.25 21.18 -3.24
C ASN A 254 -3.18 21.52 -4.41
N ASP A 255 -3.42 22.80 -4.71
CA ASP A 255 -4.26 23.23 -5.82
C ASP A 255 -3.65 22.80 -7.17
N ILE A 256 -2.34 22.99 -7.34
CA ILE A 256 -1.62 22.53 -8.55
C ILE A 256 -1.69 21.00 -8.65
N ARG A 257 -1.41 20.29 -7.54
CA ARG A 257 -1.50 18.82 -7.52
C ARG A 257 -2.89 18.32 -7.89
N ASN A 258 -3.93 18.91 -7.30
CA ASN A 258 -5.32 18.55 -7.56
C ASN A 258 -5.74 18.89 -9.00
N LYS A 259 -5.21 19.99 -9.55
CA LYS A 259 -5.41 20.35 -10.96
C LYS A 259 -4.77 19.32 -11.88
N ASN A 260 -3.48 19.02 -11.71
CA ASN A 260 -2.76 18.03 -12.51
C ASN A 260 -3.45 16.67 -12.45
N PHE A 261 -3.88 16.25 -11.26
CA PHE A 261 -4.63 15.00 -11.07
C PHE A 261 -5.96 14.99 -11.86
N ARG A 262 -6.71 16.10 -11.87
CA ARG A 262 -7.96 16.21 -12.63
C ARG A 262 -7.73 16.23 -14.13
N GLU A 263 -6.69 16.92 -14.60
CA GLU A 263 -6.34 16.99 -16.03
C GLU A 263 -5.82 15.63 -16.52
N GLU A 264 -5.04 14.91 -15.71
CA GLU A 264 -4.65 13.52 -15.98
C GLU A 264 -5.88 12.61 -16.07
N GLN A 265 -6.84 12.71 -15.14
CA GLN A 265 -8.10 11.98 -15.21
C GLN A 265 -8.95 12.35 -16.43
N ALA A 266 -8.88 13.59 -16.92
CA ALA A 266 -9.66 14.06 -18.06
C ALA A 266 -9.13 13.53 -19.40
N LEU A 267 -7.91 12.99 -19.44
CA LEU A 267 -7.35 12.33 -20.63
C LEU A 267 -7.95 10.94 -20.89
N GLU A 268 -8.81 10.42 -20.01
CA GLU A 268 -9.29 9.04 -20.09
C GLU A 268 -10.61 8.84 -20.85
N PRO A 269 -10.60 8.03 -21.92
CA PRO A 269 -11.68 7.09 -22.21
C PRO A 269 -11.45 5.82 -21.37
N GLY A 270 -12.40 5.57 -20.47
CA GLY A 270 -12.55 4.32 -19.74
C GLY A 270 -11.36 3.93 -18.86
N VAL A 271 -11.23 4.55 -17.68
CA VAL A 271 -10.42 3.95 -16.60
C VAL A 271 -11.17 2.69 -16.16
N GLN A 272 -10.65 1.50 -16.44
CA GLN A 272 -10.87 0.40 -15.51
C GLN A 272 -9.67 0.35 -14.59
N CYS A 273 -9.85 0.86 -13.36
CA CYS A 273 -9.01 0.42 -12.25
C CYS A 273 -9.34 -1.05 -12.01
N HIS A 274 -8.56 -1.94 -12.61
CA HIS A 274 -8.70 -3.37 -12.33
C HIS A 274 -7.72 -3.74 -11.22
N GLY A 275 -8.13 -4.69 -10.37
CA GLY A 275 -7.19 -5.46 -9.57
C GLY A 275 -7.07 -6.85 -10.17
N ARG A 276 -5.89 -7.20 -10.70
CA ARG A 276 -5.62 -8.57 -11.14
C ARG A 276 -4.93 -9.32 -10.02
N VAL A 277 -5.14 -10.63 -10.02
CA VAL A 277 -4.40 -11.57 -9.19
C VAL A 277 -3.52 -12.41 -10.11
N TRP A 278 -2.23 -12.42 -9.81
CA TRP A 278 -1.21 -13.17 -10.52
C TRP A 278 -0.70 -14.28 -9.62
N VAL A 279 -0.41 -15.45 -10.18
CA VAL A 279 0.23 -16.56 -9.47
C VAL A 279 1.61 -16.77 -10.06
N PHE A 280 2.65 -16.57 -9.25
CA PHE A 280 4.04 -16.83 -9.59
C PHE A 280 4.45 -18.15 -8.95
N LEU A 281 4.46 -19.21 -9.76
CA LEU A 281 4.88 -20.53 -9.33
C LEU A 281 6.40 -20.58 -9.17
N ARG A 282 6.87 -21.09 -8.04
CA ARG A 282 8.28 -21.31 -7.79
C ARG A 282 8.69 -22.65 -8.33
N ASN A 283 9.73 -22.62 -9.14
CA ASN A 283 10.32 -23.79 -9.76
C ASN A 283 11.51 -24.27 -8.92
N GLY A 284 11.49 -25.55 -8.53
CA GLY A 284 12.61 -26.18 -7.83
C GLY A 284 13.87 -26.30 -8.72
N PRO A 285 15.03 -26.64 -8.15
CA PRO A 285 16.29 -26.76 -8.90
C PRO A 285 16.26 -27.81 -10.03
N ASN A 286 15.24 -28.68 -10.08
CA ASN A 286 15.07 -29.74 -11.09
C ASN A 286 13.81 -29.59 -11.97
N SER A 287 13.05 -28.50 -11.88
CA SER A 287 11.88 -28.32 -12.76
C SER A 287 12.31 -27.74 -14.11
N GLU A 288 11.93 -28.40 -15.20
CA GLU A 288 11.99 -27.78 -16.52
C GLU A 288 11.08 -26.53 -16.55
N PRO A 289 11.46 -25.47 -17.29
CA PRO A 289 10.62 -24.29 -17.40
C PRO A 289 9.24 -24.71 -17.90
N ILE A 290 8.21 -24.49 -17.08
CA ILE A 290 6.83 -24.72 -17.46
C ILE A 290 6.57 -23.85 -18.68
N GLY A 291 6.50 -24.48 -19.85
CA GLY A 291 6.24 -23.80 -21.12
C GLY A 291 4.97 -22.98 -21.03
N ASN A 292 4.97 -21.81 -21.68
CA ASN A 292 3.85 -20.87 -21.75
C ASN A 292 2.50 -21.60 -21.77
N PHE A 293 1.71 -21.44 -20.71
CA PHE A 293 0.30 -21.82 -20.77
C PHE A 293 -0.36 -21.03 -21.91
N PRO A 294 -1.17 -21.67 -22.77
CA PRO A 294 -2.02 -20.93 -23.67
C PRO A 294 -2.98 -20.07 -22.83
N GLU A 295 -3.14 -18.80 -23.19
CA GLU A 295 -4.10 -17.88 -22.59
C GLU A 295 -5.51 -18.50 -22.65
N SER A 296 -5.92 -19.20 -21.58
CA SER A 296 -7.30 -19.68 -21.44
C SER A 296 -8.09 -18.61 -20.70
N HIS A 297 -8.71 -17.71 -21.45
CA HIS A 297 -9.77 -16.85 -20.93
C HIS A 297 -10.98 -17.72 -20.54
N SER A 298 -11.14 -18.02 -19.25
CA SER A 298 -12.44 -18.44 -18.72
C SER A 298 -13.04 -17.28 -17.94
N GLU A 299 -13.80 -16.41 -18.63
CA GLU A 299 -14.75 -15.53 -17.97
C GLU A 299 -15.86 -16.40 -17.36
N SER A 300 -15.79 -16.67 -16.05
CA SER A 300 -16.98 -17.11 -15.33
C SER A 300 -17.80 -15.86 -14.98
N GLN A 301 -18.75 -15.52 -15.85
CA GLN A 301 -19.74 -14.49 -15.55
C GLN A 301 -20.62 -14.97 -14.38
N LEU A 302 -20.33 -14.46 -13.17
CA LEU A 302 -21.28 -14.46 -12.07
C LEU A 302 -22.47 -13.59 -12.47
N SER A 303 -23.60 -14.22 -12.80
CA SER A 303 -24.84 -13.55 -13.17
C SER A 303 -25.45 -12.89 -11.93
N VAL A 304 -25.36 -11.56 -11.85
CA VAL A 304 -26.10 -10.75 -10.88
C VAL A 304 -27.53 -10.55 -11.39
N PRO A 305 -28.58 -10.88 -10.63
CA PRO A 305 -29.96 -10.67 -11.07
C PRO A 305 -30.28 -9.18 -11.14
N THR A 306 -30.82 -8.74 -12.29
CA THR A 306 -31.19 -7.36 -12.58
C THR A 306 -32.47 -6.95 -11.82
N PRO A 307 -32.54 -5.76 -11.21
CA PRO A 307 -33.80 -5.22 -10.70
C PRO A 307 -34.69 -4.73 -11.86
N SER A 308 -35.97 -5.12 -11.80
CA SER A 308 -37.05 -4.72 -12.70
C SER A 308 -37.11 -3.21 -12.97
N ALA A 309 -37.18 -2.85 -14.26
CA ALA A 309 -37.33 -1.50 -14.76
C ALA A 309 -38.69 -0.88 -14.41
N ALA A 310 -38.67 0.28 -13.75
CA ALA A 310 -39.71 1.30 -13.88
C ALA A 310 -39.18 2.65 -13.39
N SER A 311 -38.72 3.53 -14.29
CA SER A 311 -38.91 4.97 -14.08
C SER A 311 -38.82 5.75 -15.38
N LYS A 312 -39.69 6.76 -15.45
CA LYS A 312 -40.07 7.56 -16.62
C LYS A 312 -38.95 8.51 -17.04
N THR A 313 -38.76 8.65 -18.34
CA THR A 313 -37.90 9.64 -19.00
C THR A 313 -38.38 11.06 -18.67
N VAL A 314 -37.50 11.88 -18.09
CA VAL A 314 -37.65 13.34 -18.05
C VAL A 314 -36.54 13.93 -18.91
N ALA A 315 -36.92 14.66 -19.96
CA ALA A 315 -35.99 15.31 -20.87
C ALA A 315 -35.32 16.54 -20.21
N LEU A 316 -34.01 16.69 -20.40
CA LEU A 316 -33.25 17.88 -20.00
C LEU A 316 -33.34 18.98 -21.08
N PRO A 317 -33.41 20.27 -20.70
CA PRO A 317 -33.52 21.38 -21.64
C PRO A 317 -32.17 21.72 -22.29
N GLN A 318 -32.20 22.06 -23.58
CA GLN A 318 -31.02 22.49 -24.35
C GLN A 318 -30.59 23.92 -23.99
N LEU A 319 -29.27 24.13 -23.86
CA LEU A 319 -28.65 25.44 -23.68
C LEU A 319 -28.38 26.13 -25.04
N PRO A 320 -28.56 27.46 -25.14
CA PRO A 320 -28.38 28.19 -26.39
C PRO A 320 -26.91 28.43 -26.75
N SER A 321 -26.61 28.31 -28.04
CA SER A 321 -25.32 28.59 -28.67
C SER A 321 -24.98 30.09 -28.67
N SER A 322 -23.83 30.47 -28.11
CA SER A 322 -23.30 31.83 -28.24
C SER A 322 -22.49 31.99 -29.52
N SER A 323 -23.01 32.77 -30.47
CA SER A 323 -22.30 33.26 -31.65
C SER A 323 -21.31 34.36 -31.29
N SER A 324 -20.12 34.30 -31.89
CA SER A 324 -19.17 35.41 -31.98
C SER A 324 -19.73 36.61 -32.73
N ALA A 325 -19.49 37.84 -32.27
CA ALA A 325 -19.34 38.99 -33.14
C ALA A 325 -18.48 40.07 -32.47
N ALA A 326 -17.50 40.54 -33.24
CA ALA A 326 -16.54 41.58 -32.93
C ALA A 326 -17.17 42.98 -32.85
N ARG A 327 -16.66 43.82 -31.94
CA ARG A 327 -15.94 45.08 -32.21
C ARG A 327 -15.42 45.68 -30.93
#